data_AF-A0A350X2E3-F1
#
_entry.id   AF-A0A350X2E3-F1
#
_cell.length_a   1.000
_cell.length_b   1.000
_cell.length_c   1.000
_cell.angle_alpha   90.00
_cell.angle_beta   90.00
_cell.angle_gamma   90.00
#
_symmetry.space_group_name_H-M   'P 1'
#
loop_
_entity.id
_entity.type
_entity.pdbx_description
1 polymer ?
#
loop_
_entity_poly.entity_id
_entity_poly.type
_entity_poly.pdbx_seq_one_letter_code
_entity_poly.pdbx_strand_id
1 'polypeptide(L)'
;MDIERQIKDLGKGIAYAITRKREAEPSMIAFEEIDDTNLFEVLLIQYLFERNINEADNLIFEQLDKHNTKEFQAIAFDFYEQLLQLSDEELLAANFSREEVYQSLNDLKKYVY
;
A
#
# COMPACT_ATOMS: atom_id res chain seq x y z
N MET A 1 1.18 -21.22 -1.12
CA MET A 1 1.66 -20.11 -1.95
C MET A 1 2.23 -19.08 -0.99
N ASP A 2 3.42 -18.57 -1.27
CA ASP A 2 4.12 -17.66 -0.37
C ASP A 2 3.85 -16.22 -0.81
N ILE A 3 3.10 -15.48 0.00
CA ILE A 3 2.67 -14.10 -0.28
C ILE A 3 3.90 -13.18 -0.36
N GLU A 4 4.95 -13.45 0.42
CA GLU A 4 6.19 -12.67 0.39
C GLU A 4 6.90 -12.75 -0.98
N ARG A 5 6.83 -13.90 -1.64
CA ARG A 5 7.39 -14.08 -2.99
C ARG A 5 6.57 -13.34 -4.04
N GLN A 6 5.25 -13.30 -3.91
CA GLN A 6 4.38 -12.58 -4.84
C GLN A 6 4.57 -11.07 -4.70
N ILE A 7 4.60 -10.56 -3.47
CA ILE A 7 4.90 -9.15 -3.16
C ILE A 7 6.25 -8.73 -3.77
N LYS A 8 7.28 -9.57 -3.64
CA LYS A 8 8.62 -9.30 -4.18
C LYS A 8 8.67 -9.31 -5.71
N ASP A 9 7.85 -10.12 -6.37
CA ASP A 9 7.80 -10.17 -7.83
C ASP A 9 6.92 -9.05 -8.42
N LEU A 10 5.88 -8.62 -7.70
CA LEU A 10 5.05 -7.45 -8.03
C LEU A 10 5.83 -6.14 -7.89
N GLY A 11 6.53 -5.93 -6.76
CA GLY A 11 7.35 -4.73 -6.52
C GLY A 11 8.40 -4.48 -7.60
N LYS A 12 8.98 -5.53 -8.19
CA LYS A 12 9.95 -5.43 -9.31
C LYS A 12 9.35 -4.85 -10.59
N GLY A 13 8.04 -5.00 -10.82
CA GLY A 13 7.37 -4.49 -12.02
C GLY A 13 7.02 -3.00 -11.95
N ILE A 14 6.83 -2.45 -10.74
CA ILE A 14 6.20 -1.12 -10.53
C ILE A 14 7.24 -0.03 -10.24
N ALA A 15 8.40 -0.38 -9.70
CA ALA A 15 9.55 0.52 -9.61
C ALA A 15 9.91 1.17 -10.97
N TYR A 16 9.56 0.50 -12.08
CA TYR A 16 9.70 1.03 -13.43
C TYR A 16 8.66 2.11 -13.82
N ALA A 17 7.52 2.19 -13.14
CA ALA A 17 6.38 3.00 -13.54
C ALA A 17 6.20 4.31 -12.73
N ILE A 18 6.75 4.39 -11.50
CA ILE A 18 6.47 5.49 -10.55
C ILE A 18 7.60 6.54 -10.47
N THR A 19 8.69 6.42 -11.24
CA THR A 19 9.71 7.48 -11.40
C THR A 19 9.20 8.63 -12.29
N ARG A 20 8.09 9.26 -11.89
CA ARG A 20 7.39 10.30 -12.66
C ARG A 20 7.17 11.61 -11.90
N LYS A 21 7.96 11.89 -10.85
CA LYS A 21 7.87 13.18 -10.13
C LYS A 21 9.14 14.01 -9.96
N ARG A 22 10.30 13.59 -10.46
CA ARG A 22 11.45 14.50 -10.65
C ARG A 22 12.16 14.10 -11.94
N GLU A 23 12.69 15.08 -12.66
CA GLU A 23 13.33 15.00 -13.98
C GLU A 23 14.56 14.06 -14.00
N ALA A 24 14.32 12.76 -13.82
CA ALA A 24 15.31 11.72 -13.96
C ALA A 24 14.84 10.81 -15.09
N GLU A 25 15.74 10.50 -16.00
CA GLU A 25 15.55 9.44 -16.99
C GLU A 25 15.08 8.17 -16.29
N PRO A 26 14.23 7.33 -16.93
CA PRO A 26 13.78 6.06 -16.39
C PRO A 26 14.98 5.14 -16.20
N SER A 27 15.68 5.30 -15.08
CA SER A 27 16.71 4.40 -14.65
C SER A 27 16.02 3.17 -14.08
N MET A 28 16.52 2.00 -14.47
CA MET A 28 16.29 0.76 -13.75
C MET A 28 16.74 0.99 -12.30
N ILE A 29 15.84 1.41 -11.41
CA ILE A 29 16.14 1.42 -9.99
C ILE A 29 16.29 -0.05 -9.62
N ALA A 30 17.52 -0.48 -9.39
CA ALA A 30 17.79 -1.81 -8.90
C ALA A 30 17.03 -1.97 -7.58
N PHE A 31 16.27 -3.06 -7.42
CA PHE A 31 15.49 -3.37 -6.22
C PHE A 31 16.33 -3.34 -4.92
N GLU A 32 17.65 -3.38 -5.05
CA GLU A 32 18.63 -3.26 -3.96
C GLU A 32 18.75 -1.85 -3.37
N GLU A 33 18.20 -0.82 -4.01
CA GLU A 33 18.28 0.59 -3.56
C GLU A 33 16.94 1.19 -3.12
N ILE A 34 15.81 0.48 -3.29
CA ILE A 34 14.51 0.92 -2.77
C ILE A 34 14.42 0.50 -1.31
N ASP A 35 14.34 1.47 -0.40
CA ASP A 35 14.07 1.19 1.01
C ASP A 35 12.65 0.61 1.22
N ASP A 36 12.46 -0.10 2.32
CA ASP A 36 11.22 -0.83 2.61
C ASP A 36 9.99 0.11 2.63
N THR A 37 10.16 1.36 3.05
CA THR A 37 9.11 2.38 3.10
C THR A 37 8.62 2.76 1.70
N ASN A 38 9.55 3.04 0.78
CA ASN A 38 9.22 3.37 -0.62
C ASN A 38 8.59 2.16 -1.32
N LEU A 39 9.08 0.94 -1.05
CA LEU A 39 8.47 -0.28 -1.60
C LEU A 39 7.03 -0.45 -1.10
N PHE A 40 6.80 -0.22 0.19
CA PHE A 40 5.47 -0.29 0.80
C PHE A 40 4.49 0.68 0.15
N GLU A 41 4.85 1.95 0.00
CA GLU A 41 4.02 2.97 -0.67
C GLU A 41 3.67 2.57 -2.12
N VAL A 42 4.67 2.11 -2.88
CA VAL A 42 4.50 1.69 -4.27
C VAL A 42 3.51 0.52 -4.40
N LEU A 43 3.59 -0.47 -3.51
CA LEU A 43 2.69 -1.62 -3.50
C LEU A 43 1.25 -1.20 -3.19
N LEU A 44 1.03 -0.32 -2.22
CA LEU A 44 -0.32 0.16 -1.90
C LEU A 44 -0.95 0.96 -3.05
N ILE A 45 -0.17 1.80 -3.74
CA ILE A 45 -0.63 2.52 -4.94
C ILE A 45 -1.06 1.52 -6.02
N GLN A 46 -0.28 0.46 -6.23
CA GLN A 46 -0.63 -0.56 -7.22
C GLN A 46 -1.93 -1.28 -6.83
N TYR A 47 -2.06 -1.74 -5.59
CA TYR A 47 -3.28 -2.43 -5.16
C TYR A 47 -4.52 -1.54 -5.26
N LEU A 48 -4.39 -0.24 -4.99
CA LEU A 48 -5.46 0.72 -5.20
C LEU A 48 -5.86 0.81 -6.68
N PHE A 49 -4.88 0.88 -7.59
CA PHE A 49 -5.11 0.90 -9.03
C PHE A 49 -5.78 -0.40 -9.53
N GLU A 50 -5.36 -1.55 -8.99
CA GLU A 50 -5.90 -2.87 -9.32
C GLU A 50 -7.23 -3.19 -8.63
N ARG A 51 -7.74 -2.29 -7.78
CA ARG A 51 -8.93 -2.49 -6.93
C ARG A 51 -8.82 -3.72 -6.00
N ASN A 52 -7.60 -4.09 -5.65
CA ASN A 52 -7.32 -5.22 -4.77
C ASN A 52 -7.16 -4.74 -3.32
N ILE A 53 -8.24 -4.17 -2.77
CA ILE A 53 -8.22 -3.47 -1.48
C ILE A 53 -7.96 -4.42 -0.31
N ASN A 54 -8.51 -5.63 -0.34
CA ASN A 54 -8.30 -6.63 0.72
C ASN A 54 -6.84 -7.04 0.88
N GLU A 55 -6.10 -7.24 -0.22
CA GLU A 55 -4.69 -7.59 -0.15
C GLU A 55 -3.83 -6.41 0.33
N ALA A 56 -4.22 -5.17 -0.01
CA ALA A 56 -3.59 -3.98 0.55
C ALA A 56 -3.82 -3.86 2.06
N ASP A 57 -5.04 -4.09 2.55
CA ASP A 57 -5.39 -4.04 3.97
C ASP A 57 -4.57 -5.08 4.78
N ASN A 58 -4.50 -6.32 4.28
CA ASN A 58 -3.66 -7.36 4.88
C ASN A 58 -2.17 -6.95 4.90
N LEU A 59 -1.64 -6.46 3.76
CA LEU A 59 -0.25 -6.02 3.67
C LEU A 59 0.06 -4.89 4.67
N ILE A 60 -0.85 -3.92 4.82
CA ILE A 60 -0.68 -2.80 5.75
C ILE A 60 -0.44 -3.32 7.17
N PHE A 61 -1.30 -4.20 7.67
CA PHE A 61 -1.16 -4.69 9.04
C PHE A 61 0.04 -5.63 9.21
N GLU A 62 0.34 -6.48 8.22
CA GLU A 62 1.57 -7.30 8.25
C GLU A 62 2.84 -6.44 8.32
N GLN A 63 2.88 -5.33 7.58
CA GLN A 63 4.03 -4.42 7.61
C GLN A 63 4.07 -3.60 8.89
N LEU A 64 2.94 -3.13 9.42
CA LEU A 64 2.90 -2.40 10.69
C LEU A 64 3.29 -3.28 11.89
N ASP A 65 2.94 -4.56 11.88
CA ASP A 65 3.39 -5.54 12.89
C ASP A 65 4.91 -5.75 12.86
N LYS A 66 5.51 -5.75 11.66
CA LYS A 66 6.97 -5.91 11.47
C LYS A 66 7.75 -4.60 11.68
N HIS A 67 7.17 -3.49 11.25
CA HIS A 67 7.76 -2.17 11.09
C HIS A 67 6.80 -1.09 11.62
N ASN A 68 6.58 -1.08 12.94
CA ASN A 68 5.79 -0.05 13.58
C ASN A 68 6.59 1.26 13.67
N THR A 69 6.71 2.00 12.56
CA THR A 69 7.32 3.34 12.50
C THR A 69 6.30 4.38 12.06
N LYS A 70 6.61 5.68 12.29
CA LYS A 70 5.74 6.79 11.88
C LYS A 70 5.53 6.84 10.37
N GLU A 71 6.54 6.48 9.60
CA GLU A 71 6.52 6.50 8.14
C GLU A 71 5.56 5.44 7.58
N PHE A 72 5.62 4.20 8.08
CA PHE A 72 4.69 3.14 7.68
C PHE A 72 3.25 3.46 8.08
N GLN A 73 3.04 4.02 9.28
CA GLN A 73 1.71 4.48 9.68
C GLN A 73 1.18 5.59 8.79
N ALA A 74 2.00 6.58 8.44
CA ALA A 74 1.58 7.69 7.56
C ALA A 74 1.14 7.16 6.18
N ILE A 75 1.91 6.25 5.59
CA ILE A 75 1.56 5.61 4.31
C ILE A 75 0.24 4.84 4.41
N ALA A 76 0.02 4.10 5.50
CA ALA A 76 -1.25 3.40 5.74
C ALA A 76 -2.43 4.37 5.86
N PHE A 77 -2.26 5.48 6.60
CA PHE A 77 -3.29 6.53 6.70
C PHE A 77 -3.63 7.13 5.34
N ASP A 78 -2.62 7.48 4.52
CA ASP A 78 -2.81 8.03 3.18
C ASP A 78 -3.57 7.06 2.26
N PHE A 79 -3.35 5.75 2.42
CA PHE A 79 -4.12 4.74 1.68
C PHE A 79 -5.61 4.74 2.06
N TYR A 80 -5.94 4.71 3.36
CA TYR A 80 -7.33 4.75 3.80
C TYR A 80 -8.02 6.10 3.51
N GLU A 81 -7.30 7.22 3.53
CA GLU A 81 -7.84 8.51 3.08
C GLU A 81 -8.25 8.47 1.61
N GLN A 82 -7.51 7.77 0.75
CA GLN A 82 -7.89 7.53 -0.64
C GLN A 82 -9.14 6.63 -0.75
N LEU A 83 -9.25 5.59 0.08
CA LEU A 83 -10.46 4.76 0.12
C LEU A 83 -11.70 5.55 0.55
N LEU A 84 -11.55 6.53 1.43
CA LEU A 84 -12.64 7.42 1.84
C LEU A 84 -13.18 8.26 0.68
N GLN A 85 -12.40 8.50 -0.38
CA GLN A 85 -12.85 9.24 -1.57
C GLN A 85 -13.64 8.37 -2.56
N LEU A 86 -13.54 7.03 -2.46
CA LEU A 86 -14.31 6.12 -3.31
C LEU A 86 -15.77 6.10 -2.88
N SER A 87 -16.68 5.87 -3.81
CA SER A 87 -18.09 5.59 -3.51
C SER A 87 -18.28 4.20 -2.90
N ASP A 88 -19.41 3.98 -2.22
CA ASP A 88 -19.73 2.66 -1.64
C ASP A 88 -19.83 1.59 -2.75
N GLU A 89 -20.30 1.95 -3.95
CA GLU A 89 -20.34 1.06 -5.12
C GLU A 89 -18.93 0.64 -5.58
N GLU A 90 -17.98 1.58 -5.60
CA GLU A 90 -16.58 1.29 -5.96
C GLU A 90 -15.87 0.41 -4.91
N LEU A 91 -16.15 0.64 -3.63
CA LEU A 91 -15.63 -0.20 -2.55
C LEU A 91 -16.20 -1.62 -2.65
N LEU A 92 -17.52 -1.73 -2.84
CA LEU A 92 -18.18 -3.03 -3.00
C LEU A 92 -17.67 -3.78 -4.23
N ALA A 93 -17.40 -3.08 -5.34
CA ALA A 93 -16.80 -3.68 -6.54
C ALA A 93 -15.38 -4.24 -6.28
N ALA A 94 -14.68 -3.69 -5.29
CA ALA A 94 -13.39 -4.17 -4.80
C ALA A 94 -13.51 -5.15 -3.62
N ASN A 95 -14.73 -5.64 -3.33
CA ASN A 95 -15.04 -6.54 -2.22
C ASN A 95 -14.64 -5.95 -0.86
N PHE A 96 -14.87 -4.65 -0.67
CA PHE A 96 -14.61 -3.92 0.55
C PHE A 96 -15.81 -3.04 0.91
N SER A 97 -15.95 -2.67 2.18
CA SER A 97 -17.07 -1.84 2.66
C SER A 97 -16.60 -0.54 3.31
N ARG A 98 -17.50 0.42 3.44
CA ARG A 98 -17.23 1.67 4.16
C ARG A 98 -16.95 1.40 5.64
N GLU A 99 -17.70 0.47 6.23
CA GLU A 99 -17.51 0.02 7.60
C GLU A 99 -16.13 -0.61 7.79
N GLU A 100 -15.64 -1.39 6.82
CA GLU A 100 -14.29 -1.95 6.84
C GLU A 100 -13.21 -0.86 6.80
N VAL A 101 -13.37 0.18 5.97
CA VAL A 101 -12.45 1.34 5.99
C VAL A 101 -12.38 1.98 7.38
N TYR A 102 -13.53 2.21 8.02
CA TYR A 102 -13.58 2.79 9.36
C TYR A 102 -13.02 1.85 10.44
N GLN A 103 -13.25 0.56 10.30
CA GLN A 103 -12.71 -0.45 11.20
C GLN A 103 -11.18 -0.47 11.11
N SER A 104 -10.62 -0.53 9.91
CA SER A 104 -9.17 -0.50 9.69
C SER A 104 -8.53 0.81 10.18
N LEU A 105 -9.15 1.97 9.92
CA LEU A 105 -8.70 3.25 10.50
C LEU A 105 -8.72 3.26 12.04
N ASN A 106 -9.68 2.56 12.65
CA ASN A 106 -9.73 2.44 14.10
C ASN A 106 -8.68 1.47 14.63
N ASP A 107 -8.40 0.39 13.89
CA ASP A 107 -7.35 -0.57 14.22
C ASP A 107 -5.95 0.02 14.06
N LEU A 108 -5.73 0.93 13.09
CA LEU A 108 -4.50 1.71 12.96
C LEU A 108 -4.15 2.47 14.24
N LYS A 109 -5.14 2.93 15.02
CA LYS A 109 -4.89 3.62 16.30
C LYS A 109 -4.22 2.74 17.36
N LYS A 110 -4.22 1.42 17.19
CA LYS A 110 -3.50 0.50 18.09
C LYS A 110 -1.99 0.55 17.85
N TYR A 111 -1.59 0.94 16.64
CA TYR A 111 -0.21 1.22 16.28
C TYR A 111 0.04 2.67 16.67
N VAL A 112 0.51 2.89 17.89
CA VAL A 112 0.88 4.22 18.39
C VAL A 112 2.40 4.29 18.42
N TYR A 113 2.97 5.32 17.79
CA TYR A 113 4.40 5.63 17.85
C TYR A 113 4.66 6.95 18.60
#